data_AF-A0A2R5G211-F1
#
_entry.id   AF-A0A2R5G211-F1
#
_cell.length_a   1.000
_cell.length_b   1.000
_cell.length_c   1.000
_cell.angle_alpha   90.00
_cell.angle_beta   90.00
_cell.angle_gamma   90.00
#
_symmetry.space_group_name_H-M   'P 1'
#
loop_
_entity.id
_entity.type
_entity.pdbx_description
1 polymer ?
#
loop_
_entity_poly.entity_id
_entity_poly.type
_entity_poly.pdbx_seq_one_letter_code
_entity_poly.pdbx_strand_id
1 'polypeptide(L)'
;MVEDDRSPVRNPRFTVIDKDPSFGKVFSYMKPEDLGVWAASAVGTAAAGYAVGKYNRGFMMFGAGCIGFAGGCMLAMQNSYARLIGARR
;
A
#
# COMPACT_ATOMS: atom_id res chain seq x y z
N MET A 1 -30.66 -18.61 -12.15
CA MET A 1 -29.85 -17.39 -12.25
C MET A 1 -28.63 -17.64 -11.40
N VAL A 2 -27.49 -17.94 -12.03
CA VAL A 2 -26.25 -18.27 -11.31
C VAL A 2 -25.66 -16.95 -10.85
N GLU A 3 -25.79 -16.68 -9.56
CA GLU A 3 -25.08 -15.59 -8.90
C GLU A 3 -23.60 -15.96 -8.90
N ASP A 4 -22.82 -15.27 -9.71
CA ASP A 4 -21.37 -15.45 -9.80
C ASP A 4 -20.74 -14.95 -8.48
N ASP A 5 -20.66 -15.87 -7.51
CA ASP A 5 -20.08 -15.74 -6.17
C ASP A 5 -18.54 -15.61 -6.20
N ARG A 6 -18.05 -14.69 -7.03
CA ARG A 6 -16.63 -14.32 -7.13
C ARG A 6 -16.41 -12.83 -6.89
N SER A 7 -17.41 -12.10 -6.39
CA SER A 7 -17.21 -10.70 -6.01
C SER A 7 -16.31 -10.63 -4.76
N PRO A 8 -15.13 -9.98 -4.81
CA PRO A 8 -14.21 -9.93 -3.67
C PRO A 8 -14.78 -9.13 -2.48
N VAL A 9 -15.90 -8.42 -2.66
CA VAL A 9 -16.57 -7.64 -1.62
C VAL A 9 -18.06 -7.99 -1.59
N ARG A 10 -18.47 -8.67 -0.52
CA ARG A 10 -19.87 -9.09 -0.28
C ARG A 10 -20.84 -7.93 -0.06
N ASN A 11 -20.35 -6.76 0.36
CA ASN A 11 -21.16 -5.54 0.52
C ASN A 11 -20.27 -4.26 0.42
N PRO A 12 -20.10 -3.67 -0.78
CA PRO A 12 -19.25 -2.50 -0.96
C PRO A 12 -19.86 -1.27 -0.27
N ARG A 13 -19.04 -0.56 0.52
CA ARG A 13 -19.47 0.66 1.23
C ARG A 13 -19.53 1.89 0.33
N PHE A 14 -18.76 1.87 -0.76
CA PHE A 14 -18.64 2.94 -1.75
C PHE A 14 -18.86 2.39 -3.15
N THR A 15 -19.06 3.28 -4.13
CA THR A 15 -19.25 2.90 -5.53
C THR A 15 -18.06 2.09 -6.04
N VAL A 16 -18.33 0.87 -6.50
CA VAL A 16 -17.32 -0.01 -7.08
C VAL A 16 -16.95 0.50 -8.48
N ILE A 17 -15.66 0.78 -8.68
CA ILE A 17 -15.13 1.22 -9.98
C ILE A 17 -14.74 -0.02 -10.80
N ASP A 18 -14.08 -0.98 -10.15
CA ASP A 18 -13.63 -2.23 -10.77
C ASP A 18 -13.65 -3.37 -9.74
N LYS A 19 -14.27 -4.50 -10.10
CA LYS A 19 -14.35 -5.68 -9.22
C LYS A 19 -13.07 -6.52 -9.23
N ASP A 20 -12.31 -6.52 -10.33
CA ASP A 20 -11.06 -7.28 -10.44
C ASP A 20 -9.97 -6.44 -11.13
N PRO A 21 -9.44 -5.43 -10.43
CA PRO A 21 -8.45 -4.54 -11.02
C PRO A 21 -7.11 -5.24 -11.21
N SER A 22 -6.59 -5.17 -12.43
CA SER A 22 -5.22 -5.60 -12.72
C SER A 22 -4.20 -4.74 -11.97
N PHE A 23 -3.01 -5.29 -11.70
CA PHE A 23 -1.93 -4.60 -10.99
C PHE A 23 -1.62 -3.21 -11.57
N GLY A 24 -1.53 -3.11 -12.91
CA GLY A 24 -1.27 -1.83 -13.57
C GLY A 24 -2.38 -0.78 -13.34
N LYS A 25 -3.64 -1.23 -13.21
CA LYS A 25 -4.78 -0.35 -12.92
C LYS A 25 -4.77 0.13 -11.47
N VAL A 26 -4.40 -0.74 -10.53
CA VAL A 26 -4.22 -0.35 -9.12
C VAL A 26 -3.11 0.69 -8.99
N PHE A 27 -2.00 0.49 -9.71
CA PHE A 27 -0.86 1.41 -9.67
C PHE A 27 -1.20 2.78 -10.30
N SER A 28 -1.92 2.79 -11.43
CA SER A 28 -2.33 4.04 -12.08
C SER A 28 -3.39 4.84 -11.30
N TYR A 29 -4.14 4.18 -10.42
CA TYR A 29 -5.15 4.81 -9.55
C TYR A 29 -4.64 5.24 -8.17
N MET A 30 -3.33 5.13 -7.90
CA MET A 30 -2.76 5.65 -6.65
C MET A 30 -2.98 7.16 -6.53
N LYS A 31 -3.53 7.60 -5.39
CA LYS A 31 -3.67 9.03 -5.11
C LYS A 31 -2.35 9.59 -4.53
N PRO A 32 -2.15 10.92 -4.56
CA PRO A 32 -1.02 11.55 -3.90
C PRO A 32 -0.88 11.18 -2.41
N GLU A 33 -2.00 10.92 -1.74
CA GLU A 33 -2.02 10.41 -0.36
C GLU A 33 -1.32 9.05 -0.21
N ASP A 34 -1.50 8.14 -1.17
CA ASP A 34 -0.90 6.80 -1.13
C ASP A 34 0.61 6.88 -1.36
N LEU A 35 1.05 7.80 -2.24
CA LEU A 35 2.47 8.12 -2.41
C LEU A 35 3.05 8.77 -1.14
N GLY A 36 2.26 9.60 -0.45
CA GLY A 36 2.62 10.18 0.84
C GLY A 36 2.84 9.10 1.90
N VAL A 37 1.94 8.11 1.99
CA VAL A 37 2.08 6.95 2.89
C VAL A 37 3.32 6.14 2.55
N TRP A 38 3.57 5.89 1.26
CA TRP A 38 4.76 5.16 0.82
C TRP A 38 6.06 5.89 1.15
N ALA A 39 6.13 7.20 0.89
CA ALA A 39 7.30 8.01 1.23
C ALA A 39 7.49 8.08 2.75
N ALA A 40 6.41 8.28 3.50
CA ALA A 40 6.44 8.36 4.96
C ALA A 40 6.91 7.03 5.59
N SER A 41 6.49 5.88 5.06
CA SER A 41 6.95 4.59 5.58
C SER A 41 8.43 4.36 5.31
N ALA A 42 8.92 4.68 4.11
CA ALA A 42 10.33 4.52 3.76
C ALA A 42 11.23 5.42 4.62
N VAL A 43 10.88 6.70 4.74
CA VAL A 43 11.63 7.66 5.57
C VAL A 43 11.51 7.31 7.05
N GLY A 44 10.32 6.94 7.52
CA GLY A 44 10.06 6.58 8.91
C GLY A 44 10.85 5.37 9.36
N THR A 45 10.88 4.30 8.57
CA THR A 45 11.67 3.10 8.93
C THR A 45 13.17 3.33 8.77
N ALA A 46 13.62 4.08 7.76
CA ALA A 46 15.02 4.47 7.65
C ALA A 46 15.50 5.26 8.88
N ALA A 47 14.72 6.27 9.29
CA ALA A 47 15.01 7.05 10.49
C ALA A 47 15.03 6.19 11.76
N ALA A 48 14.08 5.25 11.89
CA ALA A 48 14.07 4.27 12.98
C ALA A 48 15.31 3.37 12.96
N GLY A 49 15.71 2.86 11.79
CA GLY A 49 16.91 2.05 11.62
C GLY A 49 18.18 2.80 11.98
N TYR A 50 18.27 4.09 11.63
CA TYR A 50 19.39 4.94 12.04
C TYR A 50 19.44 5.12 13.57
N ALA A 51 18.29 5.38 14.21
CA ALA A 51 18.19 5.60 15.64
C ALA A 51 18.55 4.35 16.47
N VAL A 52 18.13 3.17 16.02
CA VAL A 52 18.38 1.88 16.70
C VAL A 52 19.77 1.32 16.39
N GLY A 53 20.36 1.68 15.24
CA GLY A 53 21.68 1.22 14.84
C GLY A 53 22.79 1.68 15.79
N LYS A 54 23.26 0.81 16.69
CA LYS A 54 24.35 1.16 17.63
C LYS A 54 25.74 1.07 17.00
N TYR A 55 26.00 0.02 16.23
CA TYR A 55 27.35 -0.30 15.70
C TYR A 55 27.53 0.09 14.23
N ASN A 56 26.50 -0.10 13.39
CA ASN A 56 26.53 0.26 11.97
C ASN A 56 25.23 0.93 11.56
N ARG A 57 25.15 2.25 11.83
CA ARG A 57 23.98 3.09 11.54
C ARG A 57 23.62 3.12 10.06
N GLY A 58 24.62 3.16 9.18
CA GLY A 58 24.40 3.22 7.73
C GLY A 58 23.71 1.95 7.22
N PHE A 59 24.23 0.77 7.60
CA PHE A 59 23.63 -0.50 7.19
C PHE A 59 22.23 -0.70 7.76
N MET A 60 22.03 -0.39 9.05
CA MET A 60 20.72 -0.50 9.70
C MET A 60 19.69 0.47 9.10
N MET A 61 20.07 1.71 8.83
CA MET A 61 19.22 2.69 8.15
C MET A 61 18.82 2.21 6.75
N PHE A 62 19.79 1.72 5.97
CA PHE A 62 19.53 1.24 4.62
C PHE A 62 18.59 0.01 4.62
N GLY A 63 18.90 -1.00 5.44
CA GLY A 63 18.07 -2.20 5.56
C GLY A 63 16.64 -1.89 6.02
N ALA A 64 16.49 -1.06 7.06
CA ALA A 64 15.17 -0.64 7.54
C ALA A 64 14.43 0.23 6.50
N GLY A 65 15.15 1.09 5.78
CA GLY A 65 14.61 1.88 4.68
C GLY A 65 14.07 1.01 3.54
N CYS A 66 14.80 -0.03 3.11
CA CYS A 66 14.32 -0.99 2.12
C CYS A 66 13.03 -1.71 2.57
N ILE A 67 12.96 -2.10 3.84
CA ILE A 67 11.76 -2.72 4.41
C ILE A 67 10.57 -1.77 4.39
N GLY A 68 10.74 -0.51 4.83
CA GLY A 68 9.66 0.47 4.81
C GLY A 68 9.27 0.91 3.40
N PHE A 69 10.20 0.90 2.46
CA PHE A 69 9.90 1.14 1.05
C PHE A 69 9.03 0.02 0.46
N ALA A 70 9.40 -1.25 0.68
CA ALA A 70 8.62 -2.38 0.20
C ALA A 70 7.25 -2.47 0.90
N GLY A 71 7.22 -2.36 2.23
CA GLY A 71 5.98 -2.38 3.02
C GLY A 71 5.08 -1.18 2.72
N GLY A 72 5.66 -0.01 2.48
CA GLY A 72 4.96 1.20 2.06
C GLY A 72 4.29 1.05 0.70
N CYS A 73 5.03 0.54 -0.27
CA CYS A 73 4.51 0.26 -1.60
C CYS A 73 3.32 -0.72 -1.52
N MET A 74 3.46 -1.78 -0.72
CA MET A 74 2.40 -2.75 -0.52
C MET A 74 1.16 -2.13 0.14
N LEU A 75 1.33 -1.28 1.16
CA LEU A 75 0.23 -0.58 1.82
C LEU A 75 -0.46 0.43 0.89
N ALA A 76 0.30 1.17 0.09
CA ALA A 76 -0.23 2.10 -0.90
C ALA A 76 -1.07 1.36 -1.96
N MET A 77 -0.59 0.21 -2.45
CA MET A 77 -1.35 -0.63 -3.37
C MET A 77 -2.62 -1.20 -2.74
N GLN A 78 -2.58 -1.62 -1.46
CA GLN A 78 -3.77 -2.07 -0.73
C GLN A 78 -4.80 -0.95 -0.59
N ASN A 79 -4.38 0.29 -0.31
CA ASN A 79 -5.28 1.44 -0.25
C ASN A 79 -5.94 1.74 -1.60
N SER A 80 -5.17 1.70 -2.69
CA SER A 80 -5.68 1.90 -4.05
C SER A 80 -6.65 0.78 -4.46
N TYR A 81 -6.29 -0.48 -4.19
CA TYR A 81 -7.14 -1.65 -4.44
C TYR A 81 -8.47 -1.55 -3.66
N ALA A 82 -8.40 -1.20 -2.38
CA ALA A 82 -9.58 -1.03 -1.54
C ALA A 82 -10.54 0.05 -2.07
N ARG A 83 -10.04 1.09 -2.75
CA ARG A 83 -10.89 2.08 -3.43
C ARG A 83 -11.59 1.51 -4.65
N LEU A 84 -10.86 0.79 -5.49
CA LEU A 84 -11.40 0.25 -6.74
C LEU A 84 -12.57 -0.70 -6.47
N ILE A 85 -12.45 -1.53 -5.43
CA ILE A 85 -13.48 -2.48 -5.01
C ILE A 85 -14.58 -1.87 -4.12
N GLY A 86 -14.51 -0.56 -3.81
CA GLY A 86 -15.50 0.13 -2.98
C GLY A 86 -15.45 -0.19 -1.47
N ALA A 87 -14.33 -0.73 -0.97
CA ALA A 87 -14.08 -0.92 0.46
C ALA A 87 -13.60 0.37 1.15
N ARG A 88 -12.98 1.28 0.40
CA ARG A 88 -12.43 2.57 0.87
C ARG A 88 -12.80 3.71 -0.11
N ARG A 89 -12.77 4.96 0.37
CA ARG A 89 -13.02 6.19 -0.41
C ARG A 89 -11.74 6.75 -1.04
#